data_AF-A0A9D4SXP1-F1
#
_entry.id   AF-A0A9D4SXP1-F1
#
_cell.length_a   1.000
_cell.length_b   1.000
_cell.length_c   1.000
_cell.angle_alpha   90.00
_cell.angle_beta   90.00
_cell.angle_gamma   90.00
#
_symmetry.space_group_name_H-M   'P 1'
#
loop_
_entity.id
_entity.type
_entity.pdbx_description
1 polymer ?
#
loop_
_entity_poly.entity_id
_entity_poly.type
_entity_poly.pdbx_seq_one_letter_code
_entity_poly.pdbx_strand_id
1 'polypeptide(L)'
;MRQQRKPPKERTQSACLQAHQIPDQDAAQSSTVEDSGAGPLAAADLESDLAEMEGGYTSCSPTAGTGALGASGKPAVEVQHLRDVIATQRNEIDRLKYECEVLQEQLLQTKTEMHLSHRENRRLTARLEEKENRTFCIEHFKHSDEDVRAYTGLPTYRHFQALMTYLNPGKNGINVSRSAGIKASGGRRRKLTAENELFLVLQKALDVGQYNWCPHQELQLPFKP
;
A
#
# COMPACT_ATOMS: atom_id res chain seq x y z
N MET A 1 30.06 -25.28 47.03
CA MET A 1 30.97 -24.70 46.02
C MET A 1 30.14 -24.15 44.87
N ARG A 2 30.09 -22.82 44.69
CA ARG A 2 29.30 -22.19 43.62
C ARG A 2 30.14 -22.15 42.35
N GLN A 3 29.67 -22.82 41.29
CA GLN A 3 30.33 -22.80 39.99
C GLN A 3 30.18 -21.41 39.37
N GLN A 4 31.29 -20.67 39.27
CA GLN A 4 31.33 -19.43 38.50
C GLN A 4 31.31 -19.75 37.00
N ARG A 5 30.37 -19.16 36.28
CA ARG A 5 30.30 -19.24 34.81
C ARG A 5 31.24 -18.19 34.21
N LYS A 6 32.03 -18.60 33.21
CA LYS A 6 32.93 -17.71 32.46
C LYS A 6 32.13 -16.76 31.56
N PRO A 7 32.58 -15.50 31.37
CA PRO A 7 31.91 -14.53 30.52
C PRO A 7 32.08 -14.83 29.01
N PRO A 8 31.23 -14.26 28.14
CA PRO A 8 31.26 -14.50 26.69
C PRO A 8 32.48 -13.83 26.03
N LYS A 9 33.10 -14.50 25.06
CA LYS A 9 34.14 -13.91 24.20
C LYS A 9 33.50 -12.95 23.20
N GLU A 10 33.89 -11.69 23.26
CA GLU A 10 33.60 -10.70 22.21
C GLU A 10 34.29 -11.11 20.90
N ARG A 11 33.52 -11.09 19.82
CA ARG A 11 33.99 -11.38 18.47
C ARG A 11 34.35 -10.05 17.81
N THR A 12 35.65 -9.82 17.65
CA THR A 12 36.23 -8.71 16.89
C THR A 12 35.68 -8.73 15.46
N GLN A 13 35.01 -7.66 15.05
CA GLN A 13 34.64 -7.42 13.66
C GLN A 13 35.86 -6.81 12.95
N SER A 14 36.50 -7.59 12.07
CA SER A 14 37.49 -7.05 11.15
C SER A 14 36.79 -6.24 10.07
N ALA A 15 37.14 -4.96 10.01
CA ALA A 15 36.88 -4.08 8.89
C ALA A 15 37.59 -4.60 7.63
N CYS A 16 36.88 -4.64 6.51
CA CYS A 16 37.48 -4.68 5.18
C CYS A 16 36.90 -3.53 4.35
N LEU A 17 37.74 -2.50 4.23
CA LEU A 17 37.94 -1.55 3.12
C LEU A 17 37.24 -1.94 1.80
N GLN A 18 36.35 -1.11 1.27
CA GLN A 18 36.55 0.05 0.37
C GLN A 18 36.52 -0.28 -1.14
N ALA A 19 35.79 0.60 -1.83
CA ALA A 19 35.96 1.10 -3.19
C ALA A 19 35.60 0.17 -4.37
N HIS A 20 34.53 0.53 -5.09
CA HIS A 20 34.65 0.87 -6.50
C HIS A 20 33.64 1.95 -6.91
N GLN A 21 34.19 3.04 -7.46
CA GLN A 21 33.53 4.11 -8.19
C GLN A 21 33.14 3.60 -9.57
N ILE A 22 32.00 4.07 -10.11
CA ILE A 22 31.70 4.07 -11.55
C ILE A 22 31.17 5.47 -11.90
N PRO A 23 31.66 6.10 -12.99
CA PRO A 23 31.46 7.52 -13.28
C PRO A 23 30.16 7.83 -14.03
N ASP A 24 29.78 9.10 -13.93
CA ASP A 24 28.77 9.81 -14.70
C ASP A 24 28.90 9.62 -16.22
N GLN A 25 27.77 9.42 -16.90
CA GLN A 25 27.60 9.84 -18.28
C GLN A 25 26.19 10.40 -18.51
N ASP A 26 26.15 11.69 -18.82
CA ASP A 26 25.06 12.38 -19.49
C ASP A 26 24.92 11.88 -20.93
N ALA A 27 23.70 11.55 -21.36
CA ALA A 27 23.28 11.69 -22.75
C ALA A 27 21.77 11.85 -22.81
N ALA A 28 21.36 13.01 -23.30
CA ALA A 28 19.98 13.40 -23.51
C ALA A 28 19.41 12.85 -24.83
N GLN A 29 18.07 12.79 -24.84
CA GLN A 29 17.13 13.01 -25.96
C GLN A 29 16.39 11.81 -26.59
N SER A 30 15.06 11.92 -26.40
CA SER A 30 14.00 11.85 -27.42
C SER A 30 13.51 10.47 -27.90
N SER A 31 12.32 10.07 -27.45
CA SER A 31 11.14 10.04 -28.34
C SER A 31 9.85 9.78 -27.54
N THR A 32 8.82 10.52 -27.96
CA THR A 32 7.43 10.54 -27.53
C THR A 32 6.62 9.50 -28.31
N VAL A 33 5.81 8.66 -27.64
CA VAL A 33 4.46 8.25 -28.11
C VAL A 33 3.63 7.87 -26.87
N GLU A 34 2.41 8.39 -26.82
CA GLU A 34 1.43 8.24 -25.74
C GLU A 34 0.72 6.88 -25.77
N ASP A 35 0.35 6.34 -24.59
CA ASP A 35 -0.95 5.66 -24.43
C ASP A 35 -1.38 5.53 -22.94
N SER A 36 -2.44 6.28 -22.63
CA SER A 36 -3.58 6.00 -21.74
C SER A 36 -3.45 5.02 -20.55
N GLY A 37 -3.63 5.57 -19.34
CA GLY A 37 -4.54 4.96 -18.36
C GLY A 37 -4.01 4.80 -16.93
N ALA A 38 -4.70 5.49 -16.00
CA ALA A 38 -4.64 5.38 -14.54
C ALA A 38 -3.55 6.23 -13.84
N GLY A 39 -3.86 7.51 -13.68
CA GLY A 39 -3.07 8.47 -12.90
C GLY A 39 -3.08 8.18 -11.39
N PRO A 40 -1.97 8.47 -10.68
CA PRO A 40 -1.94 8.54 -9.22
C PRO A 40 -2.56 9.85 -8.76
N LEU A 41 -3.55 9.79 -7.85
CA LEU A 41 -4.15 10.96 -7.21
C LEU A 41 -3.11 11.64 -6.32
N ALA A 42 -2.42 12.61 -6.90
CA ALA A 42 -1.58 13.57 -6.20
C ALA A 42 -2.45 14.39 -5.25
N ALA A 43 -2.16 14.27 -3.95
CA ALA A 43 -2.67 15.15 -2.92
C ALA A 43 -1.86 16.46 -2.97
N ALA A 44 -2.37 17.43 -3.71
CA ALA A 44 -1.97 18.82 -3.60
C ALA A 44 -3.22 19.69 -3.68
N ASP A 45 -3.25 20.69 -2.79
CA ASP A 45 -4.03 21.93 -2.88
C ASP A 45 -5.55 21.85 -2.79
N LEU A 46 -6.07 21.99 -1.56
CA LEU A 46 -7.31 22.74 -1.30
C LEU A 46 -7.20 23.43 0.07
N GLU A 47 -6.34 24.45 0.10
CA GLU A 47 -6.47 25.59 1.00
C GLU A 47 -7.15 26.71 0.21
N SER A 48 -7.99 27.50 0.90
CA SER A 48 -8.72 28.67 0.39
C SER A 48 -10.03 28.42 -0.37
N ASP A 49 -11.13 28.27 0.39
CA ASP A 49 -12.44 28.82 0.00
C ASP A 49 -13.18 29.22 1.30
N LEU A 50 -12.80 30.39 1.82
CA LEU A 50 -13.46 31.07 2.95
C LEU A 50 -13.60 32.57 2.66
N ALA A 51 -13.83 32.92 1.39
CA ALA A 51 -14.16 34.28 0.99
C ALA A 51 -15.36 34.22 0.03
N GLU A 52 -16.27 35.20 0.19
CA GLU A 52 -17.43 35.47 -0.66
C GLU A 52 -18.71 34.70 -0.33
N MET A 53 -19.30 35.03 0.83
CA MET A 53 -20.75 35.12 0.92
C MET A 53 -21.13 36.60 1.17
N GLU A 54 -21.00 37.40 0.13
CA GLU A 54 -21.63 38.72 0.02
C GLU A 54 -23.16 38.51 0.08
N GLY A 55 -23.71 38.60 1.28
CA GLY A 55 -25.15 38.67 1.49
C GLY A 55 -25.67 40.00 0.96
N GLY A 56 -26.19 39.98 -0.27
CA GLY A 56 -26.99 41.07 -0.84
C GLY A 56 -28.23 41.32 0.01
N TYR A 57 -28.16 42.30 0.91
CA TYR A 57 -29.34 42.86 1.56
C TYR A 57 -30.02 43.80 0.56
N THR A 58 -31.07 43.32 -0.08
CA THR A 58 -31.99 44.17 -0.84
C THR A 58 -32.65 45.17 0.12
N SER A 59 -32.21 46.41 0.00
CA SER A 59 -32.79 47.61 0.61
C SER A 59 -34.21 47.84 0.09
N CYS A 60 -35.22 47.51 0.90
CA CYS A 60 -36.61 47.92 0.65
C CYS A 60 -36.81 49.32 1.25
N SER A 61 -36.90 50.32 0.38
CA SER A 61 -37.27 51.68 0.74
C SER A 61 -38.79 51.77 0.94
N PRO A 62 -39.30 52.42 2.02
CA PRO A 62 -40.73 52.59 2.19
C PRO A 62 -41.23 53.78 1.36
N THR A 63 -42.06 53.49 0.36
CA THR A 63 -42.79 54.51 -0.40
C THR A 63 -43.98 55.00 0.42
N ALA A 64 -44.07 56.31 0.62
CA ALA A 64 -45.15 56.99 1.32
C ALA A 64 -46.49 56.81 0.61
N GLY A 65 -47.49 56.28 1.31
CA GLY A 65 -48.88 56.21 0.89
C GLY A 65 -49.79 56.80 1.95
N THR A 66 -50.24 58.04 1.73
CA THR A 66 -51.21 58.76 2.55
C THR A 66 -52.63 58.27 2.21
N GLY A 67 -53.39 57.80 3.20
CA GLY A 67 -54.78 57.32 2.98
C GLY A 67 -55.57 57.10 4.28
N ALA A 68 -56.26 58.15 4.69
CA ALA A 68 -57.45 58.28 5.56
C ALA A 68 -58.04 57.07 6.33
N LEU A 69 -58.10 57.25 7.67
CA LEU A 69 -59.23 57.08 8.60
C LEU A 69 -60.27 55.97 8.35
N GLY A 70 -60.29 54.97 9.25
CA GLY A 70 -61.41 54.04 9.40
C GLY A 70 -61.25 53.03 10.55
N ALA A 71 -61.59 53.45 11.78
CA ALA A 71 -62.13 52.65 12.90
C ALA A 71 -61.41 51.37 13.44
N SER A 72 -61.21 51.41 14.76
CA SER A 72 -61.60 50.34 15.71
C SER A 72 -60.59 49.21 16.05
N GLY A 73 -59.79 49.44 17.09
CA GLY A 73 -59.64 48.48 18.20
C GLY A 73 -58.78 47.22 18.04
N LYS A 74 -57.95 47.07 17.00
CA LYS A 74 -57.14 45.83 16.81
C LYS A 74 -55.58 45.92 16.72
N PRO A 75 -54.89 47.08 16.83
CA PRO A 75 -53.43 47.10 16.66
C PRO A 75 -52.67 46.38 17.79
N ALA A 76 -53.23 46.33 18.99
CA ALA A 76 -52.59 45.69 20.14
C ALA A 76 -52.48 44.16 19.98
N VAL A 77 -53.49 43.52 19.36
CA VAL A 77 -53.52 42.06 19.16
C VAL A 77 -52.55 41.64 18.06
N GLU A 78 -52.45 42.40 16.98
CA GLU A 78 -51.51 42.15 15.90
C GLU A 78 -50.05 42.38 16.34
N VAL A 79 -49.78 43.44 17.10
CA VAL A 79 -48.46 43.67 17.68
C VAL A 79 -48.08 42.54 18.65
N GLN A 80 -49.02 42.02 19.43
CA GLN A 80 -48.74 40.89 20.32
C GLN A 80 -48.45 39.61 19.53
N HIS A 81 -49.23 39.31 18.49
CA HIS A 81 -48.97 38.17 17.62
C HIS A 81 -47.60 38.23 16.95
N LEU A 82 -47.19 39.39 16.43
CA LEU A 82 -45.86 39.57 15.84
C LEU A 82 -44.73 39.39 16.87
N ARG A 83 -44.93 39.81 18.12
CA ARG A 83 -43.95 39.54 19.20
C ARG A 83 -43.80 38.05 19.45
N ASP A 84 -44.91 37.31 19.48
CA ASP A 84 -44.89 35.87 19.69
C ASP A 84 -44.19 35.17 18.52
N VAL A 85 -44.46 35.58 17.28
CA VAL A 85 -43.75 35.07 16.10
C VAL A 85 -42.24 35.37 16.18
N ILE A 86 -41.85 36.60 16.51
CA ILE A 86 -40.43 36.96 16.68
C ILE A 86 -39.78 36.11 17.78
N ALA A 87 -40.47 35.87 18.90
CA ALA A 87 -39.97 35.03 19.97
C ALA A 87 -39.76 33.57 19.50
N THR A 88 -40.73 33.01 18.76
CA THR A 88 -40.59 31.65 18.20
C THR A 88 -39.45 31.56 17.19
N GLN A 89 -39.29 32.55 16.31
CA GLN A 89 -38.20 32.59 15.33
C GLN A 89 -36.84 32.73 16.00
N ARG A 90 -36.73 33.53 17.07
CA ARG A 90 -35.49 33.64 17.85
C ARG A 90 -35.10 32.30 18.47
N ASN A 91 -36.04 31.60 19.08
CA ASN A 91 -35.79 30.27 19.65
C ASN A 91 -35.34 29.27 18.58
N GLU A 92 -35.94 29.30 17.40
CA GLU A 92 -35.54 28.41 16.30
C GLU A 92 -34.15 28.79 15.76
N ILE A 93 -33.83 30.07 15.63
CA ILE A 93 -32.49 30.54 15.25
C ILE A 93 -31.44 30.03 16.26
N ASP A 94 -31.72 30.14 17.56
CA ASP A 94 -30.78 29.69 18.60
C ASP A 94 -30.62 28.18 18.59
N ARG A 95 -31.71 27.43 18.36
CA ARG A 95 -31.66 25.98 18.19
C ARG A 95 -30.82 25.56 16.97
N LEU A 96 -31.06 26.18 15.82
CA LEU A 96 -30.34 25.87 14.58
C LEU A 96 -28.86 26.24 14.70
N LYS A 97 -28.52 27.34 15.38
CA LYS A 97 -27.13 27.70 15.67
C LYS A 97 -26.44 26.63 16.52
N TYR A 98 -27.10 26.17 17.58
CA TYR A 98 -26.57 25.09 18.41
C TYR A 98 -26.35 23.80 17.59
N GLU A 99 -27.29 23.43 16.73
CA GLU A 99 -27.14 22.25 15.88
C GLU A 99 -25.98 22.39 14.88
N CYS A 100 -25.80 23.58 14.28
CA CYS A 100 -24.66 23.87 13.43
C CYS A 100 -23.33 23.74 14.17
N GLU A 101 -23.23 24.22 15.41
CA GLU A 101 -22.02 24.10 16.24
C GLU A 101 -21.68 22.63 16.52
N VAL A 102 -22.68 21.83 16.91
CA VAL A 102 -22.51 20.40 17.16
C VAL A 102 -22.07 19.65 15.89
N LEU A 103 -22.70 19.93 14.75
CA LEU A 103 -22.34 19.29 13.49
C LEU A 103 -20.93 19.68 13.04
N GLN A 104 -20.51 20.93 13.24
CA GLN A 104 -19.15 21.37 12.95
C GLN A 104 -18.12 20.65 13.81
N GLU A 105 -18.40 20.46 15.10
CA GLU A 105 -17.53 19.71 16.00
C GLU A 105 -17.40 18.24 15.55
N GLN A 106 -18.52 17.59 15.22
CA GLN A 106 -18.51 16.21 14.73
C GLN A 106 -17.76 16.05 13.41
N LEU A 107 -17.91 17.02 12.50
CA LEU A 107 -17.18 17.04 11.23
C LEU A 107 -15.68 17.13 11.50
N LEU A 108 -15.26 18.04 12.39
CA LEU A 108 -13.86 18.19 12.76
C LEU A 108 -13.31 16.88 13.36
N GLN A 109 -14.01 16.30 14.32
CA GLN A 109 -13.62 15.03 14.95
C GLN A 109 -13.46 13.92 13.91
N THR A 110 -14.48 13.69 13.08
CA THR A 110 -14.46 12.66 12.04
C THR A 110 -13.31 12.88 11.04
N LYS A 111 -13.07 14.14 10.64
CA LYS A 111 -11.97 14.50 9.74
C LYS A 111 -10.62 14.17 10.37
N THR A 112 -10.43 14.44 11.66
CA THR A 112 -9.18 14.09 12.35
C THR A 112 -8.97 12.58 12.43
N GLU A 113 -10.01 11.81 12.76
CA GLU A 113 -9.95 10.34 12.81
C GLU A 113 -9.64 9.74 11.44
N MET A 114 -10.27 10.25 10.39
CA MET A 114 -10.00 9.86 9.01
C MET A 114 -8.54 10.11 8.65
N HIS A 115 -7.97 11.27 8.98
CA HIS A 115 -6.57 11.56 8.71
C HIS A 115 -5.60 10.64 9.46
N LEU A 116 -5.88 10.35 10.74
CA LEU A 116 -5.08 9.42 11.54
C LEU A 116 -5.13 8.00 10.97
N SER A 117 -6.32 7.53 10.62
CA SER A 117 -6.52 6.22 10.00
C SER A 117 -5.79 6.11 8.66
N HIS A 118 -5.92 7.13 7.81
CA HIS A 118 -5.25 7.15 6.50
C HIS A 118 -3.72 7.14 6.63
N ARG A 119 -3.18 7.89 7.60
CA ARG A 119 -1.75 7.89 7.91
C ARG A 119 -1.27 6.50 8.33
N GLU A 120 -2.00 5.84 9.23
CA GLU A 120 -1.64 4.50 9.69
C GLU A 120 -1.74 3.46 8.57
N ASN A 121 -2.78 3.55 7.73
CA ASN A 121 -2.93 2.69 6.57
C ASN A 121 -1.73 2.84 5.62
N ARG A 122 -1.36 4.07 5.24
CA ARG A 122 -0.17 4.33 4.43
C ARG A 122 1.10 3.74 5.03
N ARG A 123 1.29 3.89 6.35
CA ARG A 123 2.45 3.36 7.07
C ARG A 123 2.49 1.83 7.04
N LEU A 124 1.35 1.17 7.23
CA LEU A 124 1.24 -0.28 7.20
C LEU A 124 1.45 -0.83 5.79
N THR A 125 0.87 -0.19 4.77
CA THR A 125 1.03 -0.55 3.36
C THR A 125 2.49 -0.45 2.95
N ALA A 126 3.18 0.66 3.24
CA ALA A 126 4.61 0.79 2.97
C ALA A 126 5.45 -0.29 3.68
N ARG A 127 5.08 -0.68 4.90
CA ARG A 127 5.76 -1.75 5.64
C ARG A 127 5.48 -3.15 5.05
N LEU A 128 4.31 -3.37 4.47
CA LEU A 128 3.98 -4.61 3.77
C LEU A 128 4.76 -4.69 2.47
N GLU A 129 4.75 -3.64 1.66
CA GLU A 129 5.54 -3.55 0.43
C GLU A 129 7.04 -3.76 0.69
N GLU A 130 7.59 -3.12 1.74
CA GLU A 130 8.98 -3.33 2.14
C GLU A 130 9.27 -4.80 2.49
N LYS A 131 8.34 -5.47 3.19
CA LYS A 131 8.50 -6.89 3.52
C LYS A 131 8.40 -7.76 2.28
N GLU A 132 7.43 -7.52 1.41
CA GLU A 132 7.22 -8.25 0.17
C GLU A 132 8.44 -8.12 -0.74
N ASN A 133 8.98 -6.91 -0.91
CA ASN A 133 10.19 -6.66 -1.70
C ASN A 133 11.45 -7.32 -1.12
N ARG A 134 11.52 -7.51 0.20
CA ARG A 134 12.63 -8.23 0.86
C ARG A 134 12.49 -9.75 0.80
N THR A 135 11.29 -10.27 0.57
CA THR A 135 11.04 -11.72 0.51
C THR A 135 10.99 -12.20 -0.93
N PHE A 136 11.87 -13.14 -1.27
CA PHE A 136 11.78 -13.81 -2.57
C PHE A 136 10.43 -14.51 -2.71
N CYS A 137 9.72 -14.21 -3.81
CA CYS A 137 8.45 -14.81 -4.15
C CYS A 137 8.40 -15.06 -5.66
N ILE A 138 8.15 -16.31 -6.07
CA ILE A 138 8.04 -16.64 -7.49
C ILE A 138 6.88 -15.88 -8.17
N GLU A 139 5.88 -15.48 -7.39
CA GLU A 139 4.71 -14.74 -7.87
C GLU A 139 5.08 -13.44 -8.59
N HIS A 140 6.23 -12.84 -8.27
CA HIS A 140 6.73 -11.64 -8.96
C HIS A 140 7.06 -11.92 -10.44
N PHE A 141 7.29 -13.18 -10.84
CA PHE A 141 7.60 -13.58 -12.21
C PHE A 141 6.38 -14.05 -13.00
N LYS A 142 5.17 -13.99 -12.41
CA LYS A 142 3.91 -14.42 -13.07
C LYS A 142 3.66 -13.77 -14.42
N HIS A 143 4.13 -12.54 -14.59
CA HIS A 143 3.91 -11.73 -15.77
C HIS A 143 5.15 -11.65 -16.70
N SER A 144 6.23 -12.37 -16.37
CA SER A 144 7.46 -12.39 -17.14
C SER A 144 7.89 -13.82 -17.46
N ASP A 145 7.39 -14.34 -18.57
CA ASP A 145 7.80 -15.65 -19.08
C ASP A 145 9.27 -15.69 -19.48
N GLU A 146 9.85 -14.53 -19.84
CA GLU A 146 11.27 -14.38 -20.13
C GLU A 146 12.12 -14.66 -18.89
N ASP A 147 11.80 -14.04 -17.74
CA ASP A 147 12.53 -14.27 -16.50
C ASP A 147 12.38 -15.71 -16.01
N VAL A 148 11.18 -16.28 -16.11
CA VAL A 148 10.96 -17.69 -15.75
C VAL A 148 11.84 -18.59 -16.60
N ARG A 149 11.95 -18.33 -17.91
CA ARG A 149 12.81 -19.10 -18.80
C ARG A 149 14.29 -18.91 -18.50
N ALA A 150 14.72 -17.69 -18.23
CA ALA A 150 16.09 -17.37 -17.89
C ALA A 150 16.53 -18.08 -16.60
N TYR A 151 15.68 -18.05 -15.56
CA TYR A 151 16.01 -18.62 -14.25
C TYR A 151 15.71 -20.10 -14.12
N THR A 152 14.72 -20.66 -14.81
CA THR A 152 14.31 -22.06 -14.59
C THR A 152 14.44 -22.94 -15.83
N GLY A 153 14.75 -22.36 -16.98
CA GLY A 153 14.78 -23.07 -18.27
C GLY A 153 13.39 -23.50 -18.76
N LEU A 154 12.33 -23.23 -17.99
CA LEU A 154 10.96 -23.57 -18.36
C LEU A 154 10.39 -22.49 -19.29
N PRO A 155 9.55 -22.85 -20.28
CA PRO A 155 9.11 -21.89 -21.30
C PRO A 155 8.29 -20.71 -20.76
N THR A 156 7.42 -20.96 -19.78
CA THR A 156 6.48 -20.00 -19.18
C THR A 156 6.19 -20.34 -17.72
N TYR A 157 5.66 -19.36 -16.97
CA TYR A 157 5.23 -19.57 -15.58
C TYR A 157 4.18 -20.69 -15.44
N ARG A 158 3.32 -20.87 -16.46
CA ARG A 158 2.34 -21.97 -16.50
C ARG A 158 3.00 -23.36 -16.49
N HIS A 159 4.14 -23.53 -17.15
CA HIS A 159 4.88 -24.80 -17.12
C HIS A 159 5.46 -25.07 -15.73
N PHE A 160 5.92 -24.02 -15.04
CA PHE A 160 6.33 -24.13 -13.64
C PHE A 160 5.17 -24.60 -12.75
N GLN A 161 3.98 -24.02 -12.90
CA GLN A 161 2.80 -24.45 -12.14
C GLN A 161 2.38 -25.89 -12.46
N ALA A 162 2.47 -26.30 -13.73
CA ALA A 162 2.18 -27.67 -14.14
C ALA A 162 3.17 -28.66 -13.50
N LEU A 163 4.45 -28.30 -13.45
CA LEU A 163 5.48 -29.08 -12.74
C LEU A 163 5.18 -29.17 -11.23
N MET A 164 4.77 -28.06 -10.60
CA MET A 164 4.39 -28.06 -9.19
C MET A 164 3.22 -28.99 -8.89
N THR A 165 2.22 -28.97 -9.78
CA THR A 165 1.04 -29.83 -9.70
C THR A 165 1.42 -31.30 -9.86
N TYR A 166 2.29 -31.61 -10.83
CA TYR A 166 2.81 -32.96 -11.05
C TYR A 166 3.60 -33.50 -9.84
N LEU A 167 4.46 -32.67 -9.25
CA LEU A 167 5.24 -33.05 -8.07
C LEU A 167 4.38 -33.27 -6.83
N ASN A 168 3.20 -32.62 -6.78
CA ASN A 168 2.25 -32.69 -5.67
C ASN A 168 2.94 -32.63 -4.29
N PRO A 169 3.63 -31.52 -3.98
CA PRO A 169 4.43 -31.40 -2.76
C PRO A 169 3.60 -31.56 -1.47
N GLY A 170 2.28 -31.45 -1.54
CA GLY A 170 1.39 -31.45 -0.39
C GLY A 170 1.57 -30.21 0.47
N LYS A 171 0.79 -30.11 1.55
CA LYS A 171 0.86 -28.98 2.47
C LYS A 171 2.28 -28.87 3.06
N ASN A 172 2.89 -27.68 2.97
CA ASN A 172 4.26 -27.42 3.43
C ASN A 172 5.34 -28.32 2.80
N GLY A 173 5.08 -28.93 1.64
CA GLY A 173 6.06 -29.76 0.95
C GLY A 173 6.39 -31.08 1.65
N ILE A 174 5.42 -31.65 2.38
CA ILE A 174 5.58 -32.92 3.10
C ILE A 174 5.92 -34.07 2.14
N ASN A 175 5.29 -34.14 0.97
CA ASN A 175 5.44 -35.27 0.05
C ASN A 175 6.79 -35.27 -0.67
N VAL A 176 7.43 -34.11 -0.77
CA VAL A 176 8.74 -33.91 -1.42
C VAL A 176 9.86 -33.69 -0.40
N SER A 177 9.57 -33.80 0.90
CA SER A 177 10.58 -33.70 1.95
C SER A 177 11.45 -34.95 1.97
N ARG A 178 12.79 -34.79 1.93
CA ARG A 178 13.71 -35.91 2.20
C ARG A 178 13.53 -36.53 3.59
N SER A 179 12.88 -35.83 4.52
CA SER A 179 12.57 -36.33 5.87
C SER A 179 11.23 -37.06 5.97
N ALA A 180 10.48 -37.21 4.88
CA ALA A 180 9.21 -37.94 4.86
C ALA A 180 9.45 -39.45 5.04
N GLY A 181 9.64 -39.88 6.28
CA GLY A 181 9.90 -41.27 6.65
C GLY A 181 10.67 -41.44 7.96
N ILE A 182 11.40 -40.41 8.39
CA ILE A 182 12.08 -40.37 9.69
C ILE A 182 11.23 -39.49 10.59
N LYS A 183 10.71 -40.04 11.70
CA LYS A 183 9.89 -39.32 12.70
C LYS A 183 10.43 -37.90 12.86
N ALA A 184 9.61 -36.90 12.49
CA ALA A 184 10.03 -35.51 12.35
C ALA A 184 10.38 -34.92 13.72
N SER A 185 11.56 -35.24 14.25
CA SER A 185 12.06 -34.66 15.49
C SER A 185 12.64 -33.28 15.20
N GLY A 186 11.87 -32.24 15.49
CA GLY A 186 12.40 -30.95 15.96
C GLY A 186 13.30 -30.13 15.03
N GLY A 187 13.17 -30.25 13.70
CA GLY A 187 13.91 -29.41 12.76
C GLY A 187 13.41 -27.96 12.67
N ARG A 188 14.29 -27.04 12.24
CA ARG A 188 13.94 -25.65 11.94
C ARG A 188 12.79 -25.61 10.93
N ARG A 189 11.74 -24.83 11.22
CA ARG A 189 10.60 -24.64 10.31
C ARG A 189 11.10 -24.13 8.96
N ARG A 190 10.54 -24.66 7.86
CA ARG A 190 10.79 -24.16 6.50
C ARG A 190 10.39 -22.69 6.45
N LYS A 191 11.29 -21.86 5.91
CA LYS A 191 11.07 -20.42 5.75
C LYS A 191 10.44 -20.07 4.41
N LEU A 192 10.51 -20.99 3.46
CA LEU A 192 10.05 -20.81 2.09
C LEU A 192 8.92 -21.79 1.79
N THR A 193 8.08 -21.43 0.85
CA THR A 193 7.07 -22.33 0.27
C THR A 193 7.76 -23.36 -0.63
N ALA A 194 7.12 -24.50 -0.86
CA ALA A 194 7.65 -25.54 -1.75
C ALA A 194 7.88 -25.01 -3.18
N GLU A 195 7.04 -24.06 -3.63
CA GLU A 195 7.19 -23.37 -4.91
C GLU A 195 8.45 -22.53 -4.97
N ASN A 196 8.67 -21.64 -3.98
CA ASN A 196 9.87 -20.80 -3.93
C ASN A 196 11.14 -21.65 -3.78
N GLU A 197 11.10 -22.74 -3.02
CA GLU A 197 12.21 -23.68 -2.90
C GLU A 197 12.53 -24.34 -4.25
N LEU A 198 11.52 -24.85 -4.98
CA LEU A 198 11.74 -25.47 -6.28
C LEU A 198 12.34 -24.47 -7.28
N PHE A 199 11.82 -23.25 -7.32
CA PHE A 199 12.35 -22.23 -8.23
C PHE A 199 13.83 -21.97 -7.99
N LEU A 200 14.25 -21.75 -6.75
CA LEU A 200 15.65 -21.52 -6.39
C LEU A 200 16.53 -22.75 -6.70
N VAL A 201 15.99 -23.97 -6.55
CA VAL A 201 16.69 -25.20 -6.92
C VAL A 201 16.91 -25.28 -8.44
N LEU A 202 15.88 -24.97 -9.24
CA LEU A 202 15.99 -24.96 -10.70
C LEU A 202 17.00 -23.91 -11.18
N GLN A 203 16.92 -22.70 -10.63
CA GLN A 203 17.90 -21.65 -10.86
C GLN A 203 19.31 -22.11 -10.55
N LYS A 204 19.52 -22.70 -9.37
CA LYS A 204 20.84 -23.19 -9.00
C LYS A 204 21.33 -24.33 -9.90
N ALA A 205 20.44 -25.20 -10.35
CA ALA A 205 20.78 -26.30 -11.25
C ALA A 205 21.21 -25.79 -12.64
N LEU A 206 20.57 -24.74 -13.15
CA LEU A 206 20.94 -24.09 -14.41
C LEU A 206 22.28 -23.37 -14.32
N ASP A 207 22.51 -22.62 -13.24
CA ASP A 207 23.80 -21.96 -13.01
C ASP A 207 24.94 -22.99 -13.01
N VAL A 208 24.76 -24.11 -12.31
CA VAL A 208 25.79 -25.17 -12.26
C VAL A 208 25.96 -25.88 -13.62
N GLY A 209 24.89 -26.01 -14.39
CA GLY A 209 24.92 -26.55 -15.75
C GLY A 209 25.75 -25.70 -16.70
N GLN A 210 25.79 -24.38 -16.54
CA GLN A 210 26.58 -23.50 -17.42
C GLN A 210 28.10 -23.57 -17.16
N TYR A 211 28.52 -23.97 -15.95
CA TYR A 211 29.95 -24.01 -15.59
C TYR A 211 30.60 -25.41 -15.68
N ASN A 212 29.85 -26.48 -15.93
CA ASN A 212 30.38 -27.86 -15.95
C ASN A 212 30.20 -28.64 -17.26
N TRP A 213 29.79 -28.00 -18.36
CA TRP A 213 29.91 -28.60 -19.69
C TRP A 213 31.35 -28.48 -20.20
N CYS A 214 32.24 -29.36 -19.73
CA CYS A 214 33.50 -29.64 -20.42
C CYS A 214 33.20 -30.54 -21.63
N PRO A 215 33.35 -30.09 -22.90
CA PRO A 215 33.05 -30.90 -24.09
C PRO A 215 34.18 -31.89 -24.46
N HIS A 216 35.14 -32.15 -23.57
CA HIS A 216 36.27 -33.03 -23.85
C HIS A 216 36.34 -34.20 -22.86
N GLN A 217 35.43 -35.16 -23.03
CA GLN A 217 35.75 -36.57 -22.78
C GLN A 217 35.37 -37.35 -24.03
N GLU A 218 36.10 -37.06 -25.10
CA GLU A 218 36.21 -37.94 -26.25
C GLU A 218 36.92 -39.21 -25.74
N LEU A 219 36.12 -40.27 -25.58
CA LEU A 219 36.58 -41.61 -25.25
C LEU A 219 37.53 -42.10 -26.35
N GLN A 220 38.83 -41.82 -26.19
CA GLN A 220 39.87 -42.56 -26.88
C GLN A 220 39.89 -43.99 -26.31
N LEU A 221 39.07 -44.86 -26.89
CA LEU A 221 39.21 -46.30 -26.76
C LEU A 221 40.47 -46.71 -27.53
N PRO A 222 41.45 -47.39 -26.89
CA PRO A 222 42.61 -47.89 -27.61
C PRO A 222 42.19 -49.10 -28.45
N PHE A 223 42.04 -48.90 -29.76
CA PHE A 223 42.14 -49.99 -30.72
C PHE A 223 43.57 -50.53 -30.67
N LYS A 224 43.74 -51.72 -30.08
CA LYS A 224 44.95 -52.52 -30.28
C LYS A 224 44.73 -53.46 -31.48
N PRO A 225 45.67 -53.52 -32.44
CA PRO A 225 45.69 -54.55 -33.48
C PRO A 225 46.06 -55.93 -32.92
#